data_AF-A0AA92BI17-F1
#
_entry.id   AF-A0AA92BI17-F1
#
_cell.length_a   1.000
_cell.length_b   1.000
_cell.length_c   1.000
_cell.angle_alpha   90.00
_cell.angle_beta   90.00
_cell.angle_gamma   90.00
#
_symmetry.space_group_name_H-M   'P 1'
#
loop_
_entity.id
_entity.type
_entity.pdbx_description
1 polymer ?
#
loop_
_entity_poly.entity_id
_entity_poly.type
_entity_poly.pdbx_seq_one_letter_code
_entity_poly.pdbx_strand_id
1 'polypeptide(L)'
;DFTNAGRQQRVVIQAEQGARMTPESVLKLYVPNNKGDQVPLSAFVSSKWEEGPVQLVRYNGYPSIRIVGDAGPGYSTGQAMAELEQLASQLPKGIGYEWTGLSYQEKVSAGQASGLFALAILVVFL
;
A
#
# COMPACT_ATOMS: atom_id res chain seq x y z
N ASP A 1 25.74 -2.35 20.18
CA ASP A 1 26.60 -2.61 19.01
C ASP A 1 27.88 -3.32 19.42
N PHE A 2 28.39 -4.18 18.55
CA PHE A 2 29.60 -4.97 18.76
C PHE A 2 30.68 -4.52 17.76
N THR A 3 31.89 -4.24 18.24
CA THR A 3 32.99 -3.83 17.39
C THR A 3 33.71 -5.08 16.91
N ASN A 4 33.54 -5.41 15.64
CA ASN A 4 34.17 -6.58 15.01
C ASN A 4 35.18 -6.12 13.96
N ALA A 5 36.46 -6.41 14.18
CA ALA A 5 37.55 -6.01 13.29
C ALA A 5 37.51 -4.53 12.86
N GLY A 6 37.21 -3.63 13.81
CA GLY A 6 37.13 -2.19 13.55
C GLY A 6 35.86 -1.70 12.85
N ARG A 7 34.88 -2.58 12.58
CA ARG A 7 33.56 -2.20 12.09
C ARG A 7 32.50 -2.37 13.16
N GLN A 8 31.62 -1.39 13.28
CA GLN A 8 30.49 -1.48 14.18
C GLN A 8 29.41 -2.37 13.56
N GLN A 9 29.02 -3.42 14.27
CA GLN A 9 27.98 -4.36 13.86
C GLN A 9 26.80 -4.32 14.82
N ARG A 10 25.60 -4.48 14.25
CA ARG A 10 24.36 -4.63 15.01
C ARG A 10 24.31 -6.03 15.63
N VAL A 11 24.05 -6.09 16.93
CA VAL A 11 23.75 -7.34 17.64
C VAL A 11 22.24 -7.48 17.74
N VAL A 12 21.70 -8.59 17.26
CA VAL A 12 20.28 -8.92 17.34
C VAL A 12 20.14 -10.23 18.11
N ILE A 13 19.30 -10.22 19.14
CA ILE A 13 18.93 -11.42 19.90
C ILE A 13 17.57 -11.87 19.39
N GLN A 14 17.46 -13.15 19.07
CA GLN A 14 16.22 -13.75 18.59
C GLN A 14 16.11 -15.18 19.13
N ALA A 15 14.90 -15.61 19.46
CA ALA A 15 14.64 -17.00 19.79
C ALA A 15 15.00 -17.92 18.62
N GLU A 16 15.45 -19.14 18.94
CA GLU A 16 15.72 -20.17 17.94
C GLU A 16 14.49 -20.46 17.08
N GLN A 17 14.71 -20.93 15.86
CA GLN A 17 13.66 -21.13 14.86
C GLN A 17 12.47 -21.94 15.41
N GLY A 18 12.72 -23.11 16.02
CA GLY A 18 11.67 -23.99 16.54
C GLY A 18 10.77 -23.36 17.61
N ALA A 19 11.30 -22.38 18.36
CA ALA A 19 10.57 -21.67 19.40
C ALA A 19 9.65 -20.55 18.86
N ARG A 20 9.65 -20.27 17.54
CA ARG A 20 8.90 -19.15 16.95
C ARG A 20 8.18 -19.44 15.62
N MET A 21 8.10 -20.70 15.19
CA MET A 21 7.45 -21.05 13.91
C MET A 21 5.92 -21.03 14.00
N THR A 22 5.35 -21.36 15.15
CA THR A 22 3.90 -21.48 15.33
C THR A 22 3.43 -20.74 16.58
N PRO A 23 2.14 -20.35 16.66
CA PRO A 23 1.58 -19.75 17.86
C PRO A 23 1.82 -20.59 19.13
N GLU A 24 1.70 -21.92 19.03
CA GLU A 24 1.90 -22.84 20.15
C GLU A 24 3.36 -22.86 20.63
N SER A 25 4.32 -22.73 19.72
CA SER A 25 5.74 -22.60 20.08
C SER A 25 6.02 -21.29 20.80
N VAL A 26 5.43 -20.18 20.34
CA VAL A 26 5.59 -18.86 20.99
C VAL A 26 5.01 -18.87 22.40
N LEU A 27 3.86 -19.50 22.61
CA LEU A 27 3.22 -19.58 23.93
C LEU A 27 4.04 -20.37 24.99
N LYS A 28 5.04 -21.14 24.57
CA LYS A 28 5.97 -21.86 25.46
C LYS A 28 7.17 -21.01 25.91
N LEU A 29 7.31 -19.78 25.39
CA LEU A 29 8.35 -18.86 25.85
C LEU A 29 8.05 -18.43 27.29
N TYR A 30 9.09 -18.29 28.10
CA TYR A 30 9.00 -17.90 29.50
C TYR A 30 9.34 -16.43 29.68
N VAL A 31 8.60 -15.78 30.57
CA VAL A 31 8.83 -14.39 30.99
C VAL A 31 8.97 -14.38 32.51
N PRO A 32 9.97 -13.68 33.08
CA PRO A 32 10.10 -13.55 34.53
C PRO A 32 8.93 -12.75 35.11
N ASN A 33 8.34 -13.26 36.20
CA ASN A 33 7.35 -12.54 36.99
C ASN A 33 8.03 -11.54 37.96
N ASN A 34 7.23 -10.84 38.77
CA ASN A 34 7.71 -9.87 39.77
C ASN A 34 8.56 -10.48 40.91
N LYS A 35 8.55 -11.79 41.07
CA LYS A 35 9.37 -12.56 42.02
C LYS A 35 10.60 -13.19 41.36
N GLY A 36 10.78 -13.02 40.04
CA GLY A 36 11.86 -13.61 39.26
C GLY A 36 11.59 -15.02 38.76
N ASP A 37 10.43 -15.61 39.07
CA ASP A 37 10.07 -16.94 38.58
C ASP A 37 9.73 -16.88 37.09
N GLN A 38 10.16 -17.89 36.34
CA GLN A 38 9.86 -18.02 34.92
C GLN A 38 8.43 -18.55 34.73
N VAL A 39 7.58 -17.76 34.07
CA VAL A 39 6.18 -18.13 33.79
C VAL A 39 5.98 -18.22 32.28
N PRO A 40 5.39 -19.30 31.75
CA PRO A 40 5.15 -19.43 30.31
C PRO A 40 4.07 -18.43 29.85
N LEU A 41 4.20 -17.92 28.62
CA LEU A 41 3.22 -17.01 28.02
C LEU A 41 1.80 -17.61 27.99
N SER A 42 1.68 -18.93 27.82
CA SER A 42 0.39 -19.64 27.85
C SER A 42 -0.41 -19.46 29.14
N ALA A 43 0.22 -19.06 30.25
CA ALA A 43 -0.47 -18.83 31.52
C ALA A 43 -1.30 -17.54 31.54
N PHE A 44 -1.07 -16.60 30.62
CA PHE A 44 -1.73 -15.29 30.62
C PHE A 44 -2.00 -14.70 29.21
N VAL A 45 -1.64 -15.40 28.13
CA VAL A 45 -1.89 -15.00 26.73
C VAL A 45 -2.65 -16.11 26.00
N SER A 46 -3.63 -15.73 25.17
CA SER A 46 -4.35 -16.63 24.27
C SER A 46 -4.18 -16.22 22.81
N SER A 47 -3.98 -17.18 21.91
CA SER A 47 -3.94 -16.95 20.47
C SER A 47 -5.31 -17.18 19.83
N LYS A 48 -5.68 -16.32 18.88
CA LYS A 48 -6.84 -16.49 18.00
C LYS A 48 -6.41 -16.21 16.56
N TRP A 49 -7.00 -16.93 15.61
CA TRP A 49 -6.84 -16.64 14.20
C TRP A 49 -7.83 -15.55 13.79
N GLU A 50 -7.33 -14.51 13.13
CA GLU A 50 -8.13 -13.44 12.54
C GLU A 50 -7.59 -13.08 11.16
N GLU A 51 -8.47 -12.66 10.26
CA GLU A 51 -8.09 -12.17 8.95
C GLU A 51 -7.85 -10.66 9.03
N GLY A 52 -6.75 -10.20 8.44
CA GLY A 52 -6.38 -8.80 8.42
C GLY A 52 -5.61 -8.44 7.15
N PRO A 53 -5.61 -7.14 6.76
CA PRO A 53 -4.88 -6.70 5.59
C PRO A 53 -3.37 -6.82 5.83
N VAL A 54 -2.65 -7.47 4.91
CA VAL A 54 -1.18 -7.59 4.94
C VAL A 54 -0.51 -6.23 4.73
N GLN A 55 -1.17 -5.34 3.99
CA GLN A 55 -0.70 -3.99 3.73
C GLN A 55 -1.86 -2.99 3.76
N LEU A 56 -1.67 -1.90 4.49
CA LEU A 56 -2.56 -0.75 4.45
C LEU A 56 -1.98 0.29 3.50
N VAL A 57 -2.69 0.58 2.42
CA VAL A 57 -2.32 1.62 1.46
C VAL A 57 -3.10 2.90 1.78
N ARG A 58 -2.43 4.04 1.65
CA ARG A 58 -3.04 5.36 1.80
C ARG A 58 -2.70 6.23 0.59
N TYR A 59 -3.63 7.09 0.21
CA TYR A 59 -3.45 8.11 -0.81
C TYR A 59 -3.97 9.44 -0.28
N ASN A 60 -3.15 10.50 -0.36
CA ASN A 60 -3.46 11.83 0.17
C ASN A 60 -3.98 11.81 1.62
N GLY A 61 -3.47 10.90 2.45
CA GLY A 61 -3.85 10.77 3.87
C GLY A 61 -5.05 9.86 4.13
N TYR A 62 -5.82 9.48 3.11
CA TYR A 62 -6.98 8.59 3.24
C TYR A 62 -6.60 7.13 2.99
N PRO A 63 -7.19 6.16 3.72
CA PRO A 63 -7.10 4.74 3.37
C PRO A 63 -7.62 4.52 1.95
N SER A 64 -6.83 3.87 1.11
CA SER A 64 -7.14 3.70 -0.30
C SER A 64 -6.75 2.32 -0.79
N ILE A 65 -7.38 1.90 -1.89
CA ILE A 65 -7.03 0.68 -2.61
C ILE A 65 -6.51 1.11 -3.97
N ARG A 66 -5.35 0.58 -4.36
CA ARG A 66 -4.77 0.83 -5.68
C ARG A 66 -5.42 -0.12 -6.68
N ILE A 67 -5.98 0.44 -7.74
CA ILE A 67 -6.45 -0.29 -8.90
C ILE A 67 -5.55 0.07 -10.08
N VAL A 68 -5.13 -0.93 -10.84
CA VAL A 68 -4.31 -0.77 -12.05
C VAL A 68 -4.93 -1.62 -13.14
N GLY A 69 -4.98 -1.09 -14.36
CA GLY A 69 -5.48 -1.78 -15.52
C GLY A 69 -5.23 -0.95 -16.78
N ASP A 70 -5.41 -1.60 -17.93
CA ASP A 70 -5.26 -1.00 -19.25
C ASP A 70 -6.60 -0.97 -19.98
N ALA A 71 -6.70 -0.13 -21.02
CA ALA A 71 -7.86 -0.12 -21.90
C ALA A 71 -7.96 -1.42 -22.69
N GLY A 72 -9.19 -1.92 -22.87
CA GLY A 72 -9.44 -3.09 -23.70
C GLY A 72 -9.12 -2.83 -25.19
N PRO A 73 -8.91 -3.88 -26.01
CA PRO A 73 -8.64 -3.72 -27.43
C PRO A 73 -9.71 -2.89 -28.15
N GLY A 74 -9.29 -1.92 -28.94
CA GLY A 74 -10.21 -1.03 -29.68
C GLY A 74 -10.74 0.16 -28.89
N TYR A 75 -10.37 0.31 -27.62
CA TYR A 75 -10.72 1.46 -26.78
C TYR A 75 -9.49 2.32 -26.48
N SER A 76 -9.71 3.63 -26.31
CA SER A 76 -8.66 4.53 -25.84
C SER A 76 -8.56 4.51 -24.31
N THR A 77 -7.40 4.93 -23.80
CA THR A 77 -7.16 5.16 -22.36
C THR A 77 -8.16 6.17 -21.78
N GLY A 78 -8.45 7.26 -22.50
CA GLY A 78 -9.48 8.23 -22.10
C GLY A 78 -10.89 7.63 -21.99
N GLN A 79 -11.27 6.70 -22.87
CA GLN A 79 -12.55 5.98 -22.77
C GLN A 79 -12.58 5.06 -21.54
N ALA A 80 -11.50 4.32 -21.29
CA ALA A 80 -11.40 3.47 -20.11
C ALA A 80 -11.44 4.28 -18.80
N MET A 81 -10.79 5.45 -18.78
CA MET A 81 -10.85 6.38 -17.65
C MET A 81 -12.28 6.89 -17.44
N ALA A 82 -12.95 7.35 -18.50
CA ALA A 82 -14.33 7.84 -18.40
C ALA A 82 -15.29 6.75 -17.87
N GLU A 83 -15.12 5.51 -18.31
CA GLU A 83 -15.90 4.37 -17.81
C GLU A 83 -15.65 4.10 -16.32
N LEU A 84 -14.39 4.15 -15.89
CA LEU A 84 -14.04 4.00 -14.48
C LEU A 84 -14.63 5.12 -13.61
N GLU A 85 -14.72 6.35 -14.12
CA GLU A 85 -15.40 7.45 -13.43
C GLU A 85 -16.92 7.21 -13.30
N GLN A 86 -17.55 6.63 -14.33
CA GLN A 86 -18.95 6.23 -14.27
C GLN A 86 -19.18 5.12 -13.26
N LEU A 87 -18.34 4.09 -13.25
CA LEU A 87 -18.44 3.00 -12.26
C LEU A 87 -18.21 3.52 -10.83
N ALA A 88 -17.24 4.42 -10.65
CA ALA A 88 -16.97 5.02 -9.35
C ALA A 88 -18.15 5.87 -8.84
N SER A 89 -18.92 6.49 -9.76
CA SER A 89 -20.13 7.25 -9.39
C SER A 89 -21.27 6.39 -8.85
N GLN A 90 -21.26 5.08 -9.12
CA GLN A 90 -22.26 4.12 -8.63
C GLN A 90 -21.92 3.56 -7.24
N LEU A 91 -20.74 3.88 -6.71
CA LEU A 91 -20.30 3.39 -5.41
C LEU A 91 -21.07 4.06 -4.26
N PRO A 92 -21.18 3.39 -3.09
CA PRO A 92 -21.75 3.98 -1.89
C PRO A 92 -21.12 5.33 -1.53
N LYS A 93 -21.96 6.23 -0.99
CA LYS A 93 -21.50 7.55 -0.49
C LYS A 93 -20.37 7.37 0.52
N GLY A 94 -19.34 8.20 0.40
CA GLY A 94 -18.14 8.16 1.25
C GLY A 94 -16.94 7.47 0.58
N ILE A 95 -17.13 6.80 -0.56
CA ILE A 95 -16.02 6.31 -1.38
C ILE A 95 -15.69 7.36 -2.44
N GLY A 96 -14.47 7.87 -2.39
CA GLY A 96 -13.90 8.72 -3.43
C GLY A 96 -12.96 7.93 -4.33
N TYR A 97 -12.62 8.52 -5.47
CA TYR A 97 -11.56 8.03 -6.35
C TYR A 97 -10.64 9.18 -6.74
N GLU A 98 -9.39 8.87 -7.05
CA GLU A 98 -8.43 9.84 -7.54
C GLU A 98 -7.47 9.17 -8.52
N TRP A 99 -7.17 9.87 -9.62
CA TRP A 99 -6.19 9.42 -10.60
C TRP A 99 -4.78 9.78 -10.13
N THR A 100 -3.82 8.90 -10.38
CA THR A 100 -2.40 9.12 -10.02
C THR A 100 -1.49 8.76 -11.18
N GLY A 101 -0.27 9.31 -11.19
CA GLY A 101 0.75 8.99 -12.19
C GLY A 101 0.34 9.35 -13.62
N LEU A 102 0.46 8.40 -14.54
CA LEU A 102 0.20 8.61 -15.97
C LEU A 102 -1.25 9.02 -16.24
N SER A 103 -2.23 8.35 -15.63
CA SER A 103 -3.65 8.69 -15.82
C SER A 103 -3.97 10.11 -15.32
N TYR A 104 -3.31 10.58 -14.24
CA TYR A 104 -3.46 11.95 -13.80
C TYR A 104 -2.92 12.94 -14.84
N GLN A 105 -1.73 12.68 -15.39
CA GLN A 105 -1.12 13.52 -16.41
C GLN A 105 -1.94 13.54 -17.71
N GLU A 106 -2.51 12.40 -18.11
CA GLU A 106 -3.41 12.30 -19.24
C GLU A 106 -4.66 13.17 -19.02
N LYS A 107 -5.28 13.09 -17.84
CA LYS A 107 -6.44 13.91 -17.49
C LYS A 107 -6.13 15.42 -17.52
N VAL A 108 -4.97 15.84 -17.03
CA VAL A 108 -4.57 17.26 -17.03
C VAL A 108 -4.19 17.76 -18.43
N SER A 109 -3.56 16.92 -19.24
CA SER A 109 -3.12 17.28 -20.60
C SER A 109 -4.22 17.13 -21.65
N ALA A 110 -5.33 16.47 -21.31
CA ALA A 110 -6.45 16.23 -22.21
C ALA A 110 -6.99 17.55 -22.78
N GLY A 111 -7.12 17.62 -24.10
CA GLY A 111 -7.71 18.76 -24.81
C GLY A 111 -6.79 19.96 -25.08
N GLN A 112 -5.55 19.98 -24.55
CA GLN A 112 -4.63 21.11 -24.78
C GLN A 112 -4.12 21.19 -26.23
N ALA A 113 -4.02 20.06 -26.92
CA ALA A 113 -3.50 19.98 -28.28
C ALA A 113 -4.33 20.81 -29.27
N SER A 114 -5.66 20.78 -29.18
CA SER A 114 -6.54 21.52 -30.10
C SER A 114 -6.34 23.03 -30.01
N GLY A 115 -6.21 23.56 -28.80
CA GLY A 115 -5.92 24.98 -28.57
C GLY A 115 -4.54 25.37 -29.10
N LEU A 116 -3.53 24.51 -28.89
CA LEU A 116 -2.18 24.73 -29.41
C LEU A 116 -2.16 24.77 -30.94
N PHE A 117 -2.86 23.86 -31.61
CA PHE A 117 -2.96 23.86 -33.07
C PHE A 117 -3.70 25.08 -33.61
N ALA A 118 -4.79 25.50 -32.96
CA ALA A 118 -5.52 26.71 -33.37
C ALA A 118 -4.62 27.96 -33.29
N LEU A 119 -3.84 28.10 -32.22
CA LEU A 119 -2.89 29.20 -32.07
C LEU A 119 -1.78 29.12 -33.11
N ALA A 120 -1.22 27.93 -33.36
CA ALA A 120 -0.18 27.74 -34.37
C ALA A 120 -0.66 28.12 -35.78
N ILE A 121 -1.87 27.72 -36.15
CA ILE A 121 -2.48 28.08 -37.45
C ILE A 121 -2.65 29.61 -37.57
N LEU A 122 -3.14 30.25 -36.51
CA LEU A 122 -3.32 31.71 -36.49
C LEU A 122 -1.99 32.43 -36.68
N VAL A 123 -0.93 32.02 -35.97
CA VAL A 123 0.40 32.64 -36.06
C VAL A 123 1.07 32.41 -37.40
N VAL A 124 0.85 31.25 -38.05
CA VAL A 124 1.41 30.98 -39.39
C VAL A 124 0.68 31.73 -40.49
N PHE A 125 -0.61 32.00 -40.32
CA PHE A 125 -1.43 32.71 -41.30
C PHE A 125 -1.22 34.24 -41.27
N LEU A 126 -0.98 34.82 -40.09
CA LEU A 126 -0.67 36.25 -39.91
C LEU A 126 0.79 36.57 -40.25
#